data_AF-A0A7C3P450-F1
#
_entry.id   AF-A0A7C3P450-F1
#
_cell.length_a   1.000
_cell.length_b   1.000
_cell.length_c   1.000
_cell.angle_alpha   90.00
_cell.angle_beta   90.00
_cell.angle_gamma   90.00
#
_symmetry.space_group_name_H-M   'P 1'
#
loop_
_entity.id
_entity.type
_entity.pdbx_description
1 polymer ?
#
loop_
_entity_poly.entity_id
_entity_poly.type
_entity_poly.pdbx_seq_one_letter_code
_entity_poly.pdbx_strand_id
1 'polypeptide(L)'
;MKLIRCLHITNAREAIQEMGKVGVDPTGMKLMKGKTLHYNLKVEGINPRTANLLKQEMLSLGGDAALDKRGLDCSTSSTDALLMGTEKQFENLSSKLEQYPHLKPIGQFLREILRNLSRTHYTLRCRKRTFAIGRRTLLMGVLNVTPDSFSDGGL
;
A
#
# COMPACT_ATOMS: atom_id res chain seq x y z
N MET A 1 30.03 15.43 -10.21
CA MET A 1 28.65 15.80 -10.60
C MET A 1 27.69 15.18 -9.59
N LYS A 2 26.76 15.94 -8.98
CA LYS A 2 25.75 15.35 -8.09
C LYS A 2 24.56 14.91 -8.95
N LEU A 3 24.29 13.61 -9.01
CA LEU A 3 23.20 13.02 -9.80
C LEU A 3 22.02 12.72 -8.88
N ILE A 4 20.87 13.34 -9.11
CA ILE A 4 19.61 13.05 -8.42
C ILE A 4 18.77 12.16 -9.34
N ARG A 5 18.29 11.03 -8.85
CA ARG A 5 17.44 10.09 -9.61
C ARG A 5 16.30 9.58 -8.74
N CYS A 6 15.15 9.31 -9.36
CA CYS A 6 14.04 8.65 -8.70
C CYS A 6 14.39 7.16 -8.49
N LEU A 7 14.13 6.63 -7.29
CA LEU A 7 14.22 5.20 -7.00
C LEU A 7 12.82 4.65 -6.78
N HIS A 8 12.48 3.60 -7.52
CA HIS A 8 11.25 2.86 -7.31
C HIS A 8 11.52 1.73 -6.31
N ILE A 9 11.09 1.90 -5.07
CA ILE A 9 11.23 0.91 -3.99
C ILE A 9 9.85 0.30 -3.76
N THR A 10 9.71 -0.98 -4.07
CA THR A 10 8.41 -1.67 -4.07
C THR A 10 8.21 -2.59 -2.87
N ASN A 11 9.28 -2.91 -2.15
CA ASN A 11 9.22 -3.83 -1.01
C ASN A 11 10.33 -3.56 0.03
N ALA A 12 10.15 -4.10 1.22
CA ALA A 12 11.06 -3.87 2.35
C ALA A 12 12.49 -4.38 2.10
N ARG A 13 12.68 -5.39 1.24
CA ARG A 13 14.01 -5.91 0.91
C ARG A 13 14.79 -4.90 0.06
N GLU A 14 14.16 -4.34 -0.97
CA GLU A 14 14.73 -3.26 -1.78
C GLU A 14 15.06 -2.04 -0.92
N ALA A 15 14.15 -1.66 -0.02
CA ALA A 15 14.37 -0.54 0.90
C ALA A 15 15.65 -0.72 1.74
N ILE A 16 15.80 -1.90 2.35
CA ILE A 16 16.99 -2.23 3.15
C ILE A 16 18.25 -2.27 2.28
N GLN A 17 18.16 -2.81 1.07
CA GLN A 17 19.29 -2.87 0.15
C GLN A 17 19.76 -1.46 -0.28
N GLU A 18 18.84 -0.56 -0.64
CA GLU A 18 19.18 0.81 -1.02
C GLU A 18 19.74 1.60 0.17
N MET A 19 19.16 1.46 1.38
CA MET A 19 19.72 2.09 2.58
C MET A 19 21.12 1.54 2.93
N GLY A 20 21.35 0.25 2.74
CA GLY A 20 22.66 -0.37 2.94
C GLY A 20 23.72 0.17 1.97
N LYS A 21 23.35 0.42 0.71
CA LYS A 21 24.25 1.06 -0.28
C LYS A 21 24.65 2.48 0.11
N VAL A 22 23.78 3.20 0.83
CA VAL A 22 24.07 4.54 1.36
C VAL A 22 24.98 4.47 2.62
N GLY A 23 25.07 3.31 3.28
CA GLY A 23 25.85 3.12 4.50
C GLY A 23 25.08 3.40 5.79
N VAL A 24 23.75 3.30 5.76
CA VAL A 24 22.90 3.42 6.96
C VAL A 24 23.19 2.25 7.91
N ASP A 25 23.26 2.53 9.21
CA ASP A 25 23.49 1.51 10.23
C ASP A 25 22.32 0.50 10.31
N PRO A 26 22.56 -0.74 10.79
CA PRO A 26 21.51 -1.77 10.86
C PRO A 26 20.28 -1.38 11.70
N THR A 27 20.45 -0.61 12.77
CA THR A 27 19.35 -0.15 13.63
C THR A 27 18.53 0.91 12.91
N GLY A 28 19.18 1.88 12.28
CA GLY A 28 18.56 2.89 11.42
C GLY A 28 17.76 2.27 10.28
N MET A 29 18.33 1.29 9.57
CA MET A 29 17.62 0.57 8.49
C MET A 29 16.34 -0.10 9.00
N LYS A 30 16.39 -0.77 10.16
CA LYS A 30 15.22 -1.42 10.76
C LYS A 30 14.13 -0.43 11.14
N LEU A 31 14.50 0.75 11.63
CA LEU A 31 13.55 1.80 12.03
C LEU A 31 12.95 2.56 10.84
N MET A 32 13.64 2.60 9.71
CA MET A 32 13.29 3.39 8.53
C MET A 32 12.65 2.58 7.40
N LYS A 33 12.77 1.24 7.37
CA LYS A 33 12.23 0.40 6.29
C LYS A 33 10.76 0.73 5.96
N GLY A 34 9.91 0.88 6.98
CA GLY A 34 8.47 1.17 6.81
C GLY A 34 8.16 2.61 6.39
N LYS A 35 9.17 3.50 6.34
CA LYS A 35 9.03 4.88 5.82
C LYS A 35 9.27 4.99 4.32
N THR A 36 9.82 3.94 3.71
CA THR A 36 10.19 3.94 2.28
C THR A 36 9.08 3.43 1.37
N LEU A 37 8.17 2.62 1.92
CA LEU A 37 7.03 2.07 1.19
C LEU A 37 5.83 2.98 1.38
N HIS A 38 5.26 3.45 0.27
CA HIS A 38 4.10 4.33 0.26
C HIS A 38 2.91 3.62 -0.38
N TYR A 39 1.75 3.73 0.24
CA TYR A 39 0.50 3.14 -0.23
C TYR A 39 -0.56 4.21 -0.46
N ASN A 40 -1.44 3.94 -1.42
CA ASN A 40 -2.63 4.71 -1.71
C ASN A 40 -3.83 3.76 -1.59
N LEU A 41 -4.63 3.91 -0.53
CA LEU A 41 -5.72 3.00 -0.19
C LEU A 41 -7.05 3.73 -0.31
N LYS A 42 -7.95 3.21 -1.16
CA LYS A 42 -9.32 3.72 -1.26
C LYS A 42 -10.20 3.03 -0.24
N VAL A 43 -10.97 3.80 0.52
CA VAL A 43 -12.03 3.33 1.41
C VAL A 43 -13.34 3.83 0.84
N GLU A 44 -14.25 2.92 0.49
CA GLU A 44 -15.50 3.24 -0.20
C GLU A 44 -16.69 3.17 0.76
N GLY A 45 -17.67 4.03 0.53
CA GLY A 45 -18.99 3.91 1.14
C GLY A 45 -19.04 4.14 2.66
N ILE A 46 -18.13 4.93 3.23
CA ILE A 46 -18.07 5.19 4.67
C ILE A 46 -18.90 6.41 5.09
N ASN A 47 -19.30 6.44 6.36
CA ASN A 47 -19.94 7.62 6.93
C ASN A 47 -19.00 8.84 6.86
N PRO A 48 -19.47 10.04 6.49
CA PRO A 48 -18.64 11.25 6.42
C PRO A 48 -17.88 11.58 7.71
N ARG A 49 -18.44 11.32 8.89
CA ARG A 49 -17.75 11.51 10.17
C ARG A 49 -16.54 10.60 10.30
N THR A 50 -16.68 9.35 9.88
CA THR A 50 -15.57 8.39 9.82
C THR A 50 -14.51 8.85 8.83
N ALA A 51 -14.91 9.35 7.66
CA ALA A 51 -13.98 9.88 6.66
C ALA A 51 -13.17 11.07 7.21
N ASN A 52 -13.84 12.01 7.88
CA ASN A 52 -13.21 13.18 8.51
C ASN A 52 -12.27 12.77 9.65
N LEU A 53 -12.65 11.80 10.48
CA LEU A 53 -11.77 11.25 11.51
C LEU A 53 -10.54 10.60 10.89
N LEU A 54 -10.69 9.78 9.84
CA LEU A 54 -9.56 9.19 9.13
C LEU A 54 -8.61 10.26 8.57
N LYS A 55 -9.14 11.34 7.99
CA LYS A 55 -8.34 12.49 7.55
C LYS A 55 -7.55 13.11 8.70
N GLN A 56 -8.20 13.37 9.84
CA GLN A 56 -7.54 13.94 11.02
C GLN A 56 -6.43 13.03 11.55
N GLU A 57 -6.71 11.73 11.67
CA GLU A 57 -5.73 10.76 12.14
C GLU A 57 -4.55 10.62 11.16
N MET A 58 -4.81 10.58 9.85
CA MET A 58 -3.75 10.55 8.83
C MET A 58 -2.86 11.78 8.91
N LEU A 59 -3.45 12.98 9.00
CA LEU A 59 -2.69 14.22 9.17
C LEU A 59 -1.84 14.20 10.45
N SER A 60 -2.39 13.69 11.57
CA SER A 60 -1.65 13.58 12.83
C SER A 60 -0.43 12.67 12.76
N LEU A 61 -0.45 11.69 11.84
CA LEU A 61 0.63 10.74 11.60
C LEU A 61 1.60 11.21 10.50
N GLY A 62 1.34 12.37 9.89
CA GLY A 62 2.10 12.94 8.77
C GLY A 62 1.80 12.31 7.41
N GLY A 63 0.69 11.56 7.30
CA GLY A 63 0.13 11.14 6.02
C GLY A 63 -0.98 12.09 5.59
N ASP A 64 -1.79 11.68 4.61
CA ASP A 64 -2.91 12.48 4.15
C ASP A 64 -4.11 11.63 3.72
N ALA A 65 -5.28 12.25 3.58
CA ALA A 65 -6.46 11.66 2.98
C ALA A 65 -7.17 12.64 2.04
N ALA A 66 -7.55 12.22 0.84
CA ALA A 66 -8.43 13.02 -0.02
C ALA A 66 -9.89 12.59 0.19
N LEU A 67 -10.76 13.57 0.43
CA LEU A 67 -12.19 13.39 0.68
C LEU A 67 -13.00 14.21 -0.32
N ASP A 68 -14.24 13.80 -0.61
CA ASP A 68 -15.20 14.63 -1.33
C ASP A 68 -15.56 15.88 -0.49
N LYS A 69 -15.75 17.03 -1.13
CA LYS A 69 -16.10 18.29 -0.44
C LYS A 69 -17.36 18.16 0.41
N ARG A 70 -18.35 17.39 -0.05
CA ARG A 70 -19.62 17.11 0.63
C ARG A 70 -19.48 16.09 1.78
N GLY A 71 -18.36 15.36 1.82
CA GLY A 71 -17.97 14.54 2.96
C GLY A 71 -17.46 15.39 4.12
N LEU A 72 -16.86 16.56 3.85
CA LEU A 72 -16.34 17.45 4.90
C LEU A 72 -17.45 18.10 5.73
N ASP A 73 -18.53 18.57 5.08
CA ASP A 73 -19.68 19.18 5.76
C ASP A 73 -20.74 18.16 6.22
N CYS A 74 -20.49 16.85 5.99
CA CYS A 74 -21.40 15.76 6.32
C CYS A 74 -22.79 15.89 5.67
N SER A 75 -22.88 16.54 4.51
CA SER A 75 -24.13 16.72 3.76
C SER A 75 -24.59 15.46 3.00
N THR A 76 -23.74 14.44 2.86
CA THR A 76 -24.07 13.15 2.24
C THR A 76 -24.27 12.03 3.26
N SER A 77 -25.01 10.99 2.90
CA SER A 77 -25.18 9.79 3.74
C SER A 77 -23.94 8.88 3.73
N SER A 78 -23.11 8.97 2.69
CA SER A 78 -21.91 8.16 2.47
C SER A 78 -20.88 8.91 1.61
N THR A 79 -19.61 8.58 1.75
CA THR A 79 -18.49 9.14 0.97
C THR A 79 -17.35 8.13 0.82
N ASP A 80 -16.51 8.36 -0.18
CA ASP A 80 -15.24 7.67 -0.33
C ASP A 80 -14.10 8.51 0.29
N ALA A 81 -12.99 7.85 0.59
CA ALA A 81 -11.74 8.46 1.04
C ALA A 81 -10.53 7.78 0.35
N LEU A 82 -9.57 8.58 -0.12
CA LEU A 82 -8.26 8.09 -0.58
C LEU A 82 -7.23 8.38 0.50
N LEU A 83 -6.78 7.36 1.23
CA LEU A 83 -5.72 7.46 2.23
C LEU A 83 -4.35 7.31 1.56
N MET A 84 -3.42 8.19 1.90
CA MET A 84 -2.09 8.28 1.31
C MET A 84 -1.04 8.35 2.41
N GLY A 85 -0.10 7.42 2.44
CA GLY A 85 0.97 7.45 3.45
C GLY A 85 1.91 6.27 3.37
N THR A 86 2.91 6.29 4.24
CA THR A 86 3.89 5.23 4.39
C THR A 86 3.32 4.02 5.12
N GLU A 87 3.91 2.84 4.93
CA GLU A 87 3.58 1.62 5.67
C GLU A 87 3.54 1.87 7.18
N LYS A 88 4.56 2.55 7.73
CA LYS A 88 4.63 2.89 9.16
C LYS A 88 3.47 3.78 9.62
N GLN A 89 3.01 4.70 8.78
CA GLN A 89 1.85 5.55 9.10
C GLN A 89 0.57 4.74 9.13
N PHE A 90 0.38 3.82 8.18
CA PHE A 90 -0.78 2.93 8.19
C PHE A 90 -0.77 1.92 9.35
N GLU A 91 0.39 1.40 9.75
CA GLU A 91 0.52 0.55 10.94
C GLU A 91 0.09 1.29 12.23
N ASN A 92 0.51 2.55 12.36
CA ASN A 92 0.11 3.42 13.46
C ASN A 92 -1.38 3.76 13.41
N LEU A 93 -1.92 4.08 12.22
CA LEU A 93 -3.34 4.34 12.02
C LEU A 93 -4.17 3.12 12.44
N SER A 94 -3.83 1.93 11.94
CA SER A 94 -4.51 0.68 12.29
C SER A 94 -4.54 0.47 13.80
N SER A 95 -3.42 0.68 14.48
CA SER A 95 -3.30 0.53 15.94
C SER A 95 -4.10 1.58 16.72
N LYS A 96 -4.26 2.80 16.19
CA LYS A 96 -5.15 3.82 16.77
C LYS A 96 -6.62 3.48 16.56
N LEU A 97 -7.02 3.12 15.34
CA LEU A 97 -8.43 2.83 15.01
C LEU A 97 -8.99 1.65 15.79
N GLU A 98 -8.17 0.65 16.10
CA GLU A 98 -8.59 -0.49 16.92
C GLU A 98 -8.90 -0.17 18.38
N GLN A 99 -8.50 1.01 18.87
CA GLN A 99 -8.86 1.49 20.21
C GLN A 99 -10.30 2.04 20.27
N TYR A 100 -10.88 2.40 19.12
CA TYR A 100 -12.25 2.90 19.02
C TYR A 100 -13.19 1.75 18.64
N PRO A 101 -14.20 1.39 19.46
CA PRO A 101 -15.08 0.25 19.18
C PRO A 101 -15.74 0.28 17.81
N HIS A 102 -16.13 1.46 17.33
CA HIS A 102 -16.80 1.67 16.04
C HIS A 102 -15.85 1.68 14.83
N LEU A 103 -14.54 1.81 15.04
CA LEU A 103 -13.52 1.82 13.96
C LEU A 103 -12.62 0.60 13.98
N LYS A 104 -12.73 -0.24 15.00
CA LYS A 104 -12.00 -1.50 15.12
C LYS A 104 -12.06 -2.37 13.87
N PRO A 105 -13.22 -2.53 13.17
CA PRO A 105 -13.26 -3.28 11.92
C PRO A 105 -12.37 -2.66 10.82
N ILE A 106 -12.34 -1.33 10.71
CA ILE A 106 -11.50 -0.62 9.72
C ILE A 106 -10.02 -0.79 10.08
N GLY A 107 -9.65 -0.67 11.35
CA GLY A 107 -8.28 -0.87 11.81
C GLY A 107 -7.78 -2.29 11.52
N GLN A 108 -8.60 -3.31 11.76
CA GLN A 108 -8.30 -4.71 11.45
C GLN A 108 -8.17 -4.95 9.95
N PHE A 109 -9.07 -4.36 9.15
CA PHE A 109 -9.03 -4.48 7.69
C PHE A 109 -7.77 -3.83 7.09
N LEU A 110 -7.38 -2.65 7.58
CA LEU A 110 -6.12 -2.01 7.18
C LEU A 110 -4.91 -2.91 7.51
N ARG A 111 -4.88 -3.48 8.72
CA ARG A 111 -3.81 -4.41 9.13
C ARG A 111 -3.71 -5.61 8.19
N GLU A 112 -4.86 -6.17 7.81
CA GLU A 112 -4.93 -7.29 6.88
C GLU A 112 -4.46 -6.90 5.47
N ILE A 113 -4.87 -5.73 4.96
CA ILE A 113 -4.40 -5.22 3.67
C ILE A 113 -2.88 -5.07 3.67
N LEU A 114 -2.29 -4.40 4.67
CA LEU A 114 -0.84 -4.22 4.76
C LEU A 114 -0.10 -5.57 4.83
N ARG A 115 -0.65 -6.53 5.60
CA ARG A 115 -0.12 -7.89 5.64
C ARG A 115 -0.18 -8.54 4.27
N ASN A 116 -1.29 -8.40 3.54
CA ASN A 116 -1.46 -9.01 2.22
C ASN A 116 -0.57 -8.36 1.16
N LEU A 117 -0.39 -7.04 1.18
CA LEU A 117 0.51 -6.31 0.27
C LEU A 117 1.97 -6.70 0.46
N SER A 118 2.38 -7.01 1.70
CA SER A 118 3.74 -7.46 2.01
C SER A 118 3.97 -8.96 1.77
N ARG A 119 2.94 -9.73 1.34
CA ARG A 119 3.10 -11.17 1.07
C ARG A 119 3.93 -11.39 -0.18
N THR A 120 5.09 -11.98 0.03
CA THR A 120 5.93 -12.52 -1.06
C THR A 120 5.57 -13.95 -1.42
N HIS A 121 4.85 -14.67 -0.54
CA HIS A 121 4.51 -16.08 -0.71
C HIS A 121 3.03 -16.33 -0.39
N TYR A 122 2.33 -16.98 -1.30
CA TYR A 122 0.92 -17.32 -1.11
C TYR A 122 0.48 -18.49 -1.98
N THR A 123 -0.66 -19.05 -1.62
CA THR A 123 -1.24 -20.21 -2.29
C THR A 123 -2.40 -19.76 -3.15
N LEU A 124 -2.31 -19.99 -4.46
CA LEU A 124 -3.39 -19.73 -5.41
C LEU A 124 -4.15 -21.04 -5.68
N ARG A 125 -5.45 -21.08 -5.34
CA ARG A 125 -6.31 -22.23 -5.60
C ARG A 125 -7.07 -22.02 -6.91
N CYS A 126 -6.80 -22.86 -7.90
CA CYS A 126 -7.45 -22.84 -9.22
C CYS A 126 -8.22 -24.14 -9.43
N ARG A 127 -9.54 -24.12 -9.20
CA ARG A 127 -10.45 -25.27 -9.31
C ARG A 127 -9.95 -26.50 -8.53
N LYS A 128 -9.30 -27.45 -9.20
CA LYS A 128 -8.76 -28.71 -8.62
C LYS A 128 -7.26 -28.64 -8.29
N ARG A 129 -6.57 -27.55 -8.62
CA ARG A 129 -5.12 -27.40 -8.44
C ARG A 129 -4.80 -26.26 -7.47
N THR A 130 -3.65 -26.39 -6.84
CA THR A 130 -3.15 -25.44 -5.84
C THR A 130 -1.71 -25.10 -6.19
N PHE A 131 -1.40 -23.82 -6.33
CA PHE A 131 -0.08 -23.33 -6.73
C PHE A 131 0.55 -22.52 -5.59
N ALA A 132 1.75 -22.91 -5.18
CA ALA A 132 2.56 -22.12 -4.25
C ALA A 132 3.33 -21.04 -5.02
N ILE A 133 2.84 -19.80 -4.96
CA ILE A 133 3.45 -18.63 -5.61
C ILE A 133 4.49 -18.01 -4.68
N GLY A 134 5.56 -17.45 -5.26
CA GLY A 134 6.57 -16.67 -4.53
C GLY A 134 7.87 -17.40 -4.23
N ARG A 135 7.86 -18.75 -4.16
CA ARG A 135 9.06 -19.56 -3.88
C ARG A 135 10.02 -19.64 -5.06
N ARG A 136 9.45 -19.70 -6.25
CA ARG A 136 10.13 -19.73 -7.55
C ARG A 136 9.18 -19.19 -8.61
N THR A 137 9.71 -18.73 -9.72
CA THR A 137 8.91 -18.32 -10.88
C THR A 137 8.14 -19.53 -11.42
N LEU A 138 6.80 -19.46 -11.40
CA LEU A 138 5.93 -20.49 -12.02
C LEU A 138 5.43 -20.09 -13.39
N LEU A 139 5.35 -18.79 -13.65
CA LEU A 139 4.96 -18.19 -14.92
C LEU A 139 5.86 -16.98 -15.15
N MET A 140 6.45 -16.89 -16.34
CA MET A 140 7.25 -15.74 -16.77
C MET A 140 6.59 -15.15 -18.00
N GLY A 141 6.06 -13.94 -17.87
CA GLY A 141 5.58 -13.18 -19.03
C GLY A 141 6.75 -12.55 -19.76
N VAL A 142 6.75 -12.64 -21.09
CA VAL A 142 7.65 -11.85 -21.95
C VAL A 142 6.83 -10.69 -22.50
N LEU A 143 7.27 -9.46 -22.22
CA LEU A 143 6.65 -8.25 -22.75
C LEU A 143 7.56 -7.65 -23.81
N ASN A 144 7.18 -7.75 -25.06
CA ASN A 144 7.84 -7.03 -26.14
C ASN A 144 7.30 -5.59 -26.17
N VAL A 145 8.17 -4.61 -25.93
CA VAL A 145 7.80 -3.19 -25.78
C VAL A 145 8.22 -2.36 -27.01
N THR A 146 8.31 -3.00 -28.18
CA THR A 146 8.62 -2.34 -29.47
C THR A 146 7.35 -2.19 -30.31
N PRO A 147 7.17 -1.07 -31.04
CA PRO A 147 5.99 -0.83 -31.90
C PRO A 147 5.78 -1.94 -32.95
N ASP A 148 6.86 -2.59 -33.37
CA ASP A 148 6.91 -3.55 -34.48
C ASP A 148 6.61 -5.00 -34.04
N SER A 149 6.09 -5.20 -32.82
CA SER A 149 5.93 -6.52 -32.20
C SER A 149 4.52 -7.12 -32.26
N PHE A 150 3.59 -6.46 -32.95
CA PHE A 150 2.31 -7.09 -33.25
C PHE A 150 2.46 -7.97 -34.50
N SER A 151 2.29 -9.27 -34.34
CA SER A 151 1.78 -10.06 -35.45
C SER A 151 0.30 -9.68 -35.60
N ASP A 152 -0.06 -9.35 -36.81
CA ASP A 152 -1.39 -9.09 -37.35
C ASP A 152 -2.25 -10.37 -37.30
N GLY A 153 -2.46 -10.86 -36.06
CA GLY A 153 -3.36 -11.93 -35.64
C GLY A 153 -3.71 -12.88 -36.76
N GLY A 154 -2.86 -13.90 -36.95
CA GLY A 154 -2.90 -14.81 -38.10
C GLY A 154 -4.30 -15.05 -38.68
N LEU A 155 -4.39 -14.79 -40.00
CA LEU A 155 -5.49 -15.12 -40.94
C LEU A 155 -6.46 -16.20 -40.47
#